data_AF-A0A3N1HHF0-F1
#
_entry.id   AF-A0A3N1HHF0-F1
#
_cell.length_a   1.000
_cell.length_b   1.000
_cell.length_c   1.000
_cell.angle_alpha   90.00
_cell.angle_beta   90.00
_cell.angle_gamma   90.00
#
_symmetry.space_group_name_H-M   'P 1'
#
loop_
_entity.id
_entity.type
_entity.pdbx_description
1 polymer ?
#
loop_
_entity_poly.entity_id
_entity_poly.type
_entity_poly.pdbx_seq_one_letter_code
_entity_poly.pdbx_strand_id
1 'polypeptide(L)'
;MVGVGYEGLDVEGFVSRLADLGVHVLADVRLTPISRKRGFSKRALAEAVSGAGVEYLHLRELGNPKDNRPGFAGDDVALSRARGRYADLLDVGAADSALDRLAVLAGERRVAVMCFEADEERCHRHVVLEAVRARLDQVSV
;
A
#
# COMPACT_ATOMS: atom_id res chain seq x y z
N MET A 1 -4.37 9.65 -5.11
CA MET A 1 -3.73 8.60 -4.31
C MET A 1 -2.22 8.60 -4.55
N VAL A 2 -1.40 8.20 -3.58
CA VAL A 2 0.07 8.11 -3.69
C VAL A 2 0.58 6.79 -3.12
N GLY A 3 1.72 6.29 -3.60
CA GLY A 3 2.43 5.16 -2.99
C GLY A 3 3.54 5.64 -2.04
N VAL A 4 3.71 4.94 -0.92
CA VAL A 4 4.77 5.24 0.05
C VAL A 4 5.45 3.98 0.58
N GLY A 5 6.78 4.04 0.69
CA GLY A 5 7.63 3.05 1.34
C GLY A 5 8.29 3.65 2.57
N TYR A 6 8.49 2.85 3.62
CA TYR A 6 9.18 3.27 4.85
C TYR A 6 10.60 2.71 5.01
N GLU A 7 11.08 1.92 4.05
CA GLU A 7 12.50 1.60 3.93
C GLU A 7 13.33 2.90 3.91
N GLY A 8 14.44 2.91 4.65
CA GLY A 8 15.24 4.13 4.84
C GLY A 8 14.70 5.16 5.86
N LEU A 9 13.40 5.16 6.20
CA LEU A 9 12.79 6.17 7.10
C LEU A 9 12.42 5.64 8.50
N ASP A 10 12.81 6.32 9.57
CA ASP A 10 12.20 6.05 10.88
C ASP A 10 10.73 6.51 10.92
N VAL A 11 10.04 6.23 12.03
CA VAL A 11 8.59 6.52 12.12
C VAL A 11 8.30 8.02 12.08
N GLU A 12 9.17 8.84 12.66
CA GLU A 12 9.02 10.30 12.67
C GLU A 12 9.20 10.88 11.27
N GLY A 13 10.27 10.49 10.57
CA GLY A 13 10.51 10.88 9.17
C GLY A 13 9.42 10.37 8.23
N PHE A 14 8.89 9.18 8.49
CA PHE A 14 7.75 8.66 7.72
C PHE A 14 6.47 9.46 7.96
N VAL A 15 6.14 9.78 9.22
CA VAL A 15 4.98 10.62 9.54
C VAL A 15 5.13 12.03 8.95
N SER A 16 6.30 12.64 9.04
CA SER A 16 6.59 13.94 8.39
C SER A 16 6.33 13.87 6.89
N ARG A 17 6.82 12.81 6.22
CA ARG A 17 6.59 12.61 4.79
C ARG A 17 5.10 12.48 4.44
N LEU A 18 4.30 11.83 5.28
CA LEU A 18 2.84 11.74 5.07
C LEU A 18 2.18 13.11 5.19
N ALA A 19 2.60 13.92 6.16
CA ALA A 19 2.12 15.28 6.36
C ALA A 19 2.48 16.21 5.19
N ASP A 20 3.74 16.15 4.71
CA ASP A 20 4.21 16.92 3.54
C ASP A 20 3.42 16.56 2.27
N LEU A 21 3.05 15.28 2.16
CA LEU A 21 2.20 14.80 1.07
C LEU A 21 0.71 15.12 1.29
N GLY A 22 0.30 15.71 2.41
CA GLY A 22 -1.11 16.00 2.72
C GLY A 22 -1.98 14.75 2.81
N VAL A 23 -1.43 13.64 3.29
CA VAL A 23 -2.14 12.35 3.38
C VAL A 23 -3.16 12.39 4.51
N HIS A 24 -4.39 11.99 4.23
CA HIS A 24 -5.45 11.85 5.24
C HIS A 24 -5.64 10.41 5.70
N VAL A 25 -5.37 9.43 4.83
CA VAL A 25 -5.54 8.00 5.12
C VAL A 25 -4.28 7.24 4.70
N LEU A 26 -3.71 6.47 5.61
CA LEU A 26 -2.65 5.51 5.34
C LEU A 26 -3.24 4.11 5.20
N ALA A 27 -3.27 3.60 3.97
CA ALA A 27 -3.66 2.22 3.66
C ALA A 27 -2.44 1.29 3.75
N ASP A 28 -2.31 0.56 4.85
CA ASP A 28 -1.34 -0.51 5.01
C ASP A 28 -1.80 -1.74 4.23
N VAL A 29 -1.09 -2.09 3.16
CA VAL A 29 -1.39 -3.28 2.34
C VAL A 29 -0.48 -4.46 2.69
N ARG A 30 0.28 -4.41 3.79
CA ARG A 30 1.08 -5.55 4.22
C ARG A 30 0.16 -6.71 4.61
N LEU A 31 0.39 -7.88 4.01
CA LEU A 31 -0.32 -9.10 4.41
C LEU A 31 -0.20 -9.35 5.92
N THR A 32 0.99 -9.16 6.48
CA THR A 32 1.25 -9.23 7.92
C THR A 32 2.00 -7.98 8.35
N PRO A 33 1.36 -7.06 9.10
CA PRO A 33 1.94 -5.75 9.46
C PRO A 33 2.88 -5.85 10.67
N ILE A 34 3.86 -6.74 10.55
CA ILE A 34 4.95 -6.92 11.50
C ILE A 34 6.20 -6.29 10.89
N SER A 35 6.92 -5.49 11.68
CA SER A 35 8.19 -4.88 11.28
C SER A 35 9.18 -4.96 12.41
N ARG A 36 10.45 -5.19 12.06
CA ARG A 36 11.58 -5.07 13.00
C ARG A 36 12.01 -3.62 13.19
N LYS A 37 11.58 -2.72 12.30
CA LYS A 37 11.86 -1.29 12.40
C LYS A 37 10.96 -0.68 13.47
N ARG A 38 11.58 0.03 14.43
CA ARG A 38 10.87 0.67 15.54
C ARG A 38 9.77 1.59 15.01
N GLY A 39 8.58 1.50 15.61
CA GLY A 39 7.41 2.31 15.21
C GLY A 39 6.60 1.77 14.03
N PHE A 40 7.04 0.71 13.34
CA PHE A 40 6.32 0.18 12.17
C PHE A 40 5.55 -1.13 12.42
N SER A 41 5.38 -1.55 13.68
CA SER A 41 4.37 -2.56 14.02
C SER A 41 2.97 -1.96 13.87
N LYS A 42 1.96 -2.79 13.58
CA LYS A 42 0.57 -2.31 13.37
C LYS A 42 0.11 -1.29 14.41
N ARG A 43 0.22 -1.63 15.70
CA ARG A 43 -0.24 -0.77 16.79
C ARG A 43 0.56 0.53 16.90
N ALA A 44 1.89 0.44 16.90
CA ALA A 44 2.74 1.63 17.03
C ALA A 44 2.60 2.57 15.84
N LEU A 45 2.47 2.02 14.63
CA LEU A 45 2.28 2.82 13.43
C LEU A 45 0.91 3.51 13.43
N ALA A 46 -0.15 2.78 13.79
CA ALA A 46 -1.49 3.35 13.92
C ALA A 46 -1.53 4.50 14.95
N GLU A 47 -0.91 4.32 16.10
CA GLU A 47 -0.78 5.36 17.14
C GLU A 47 -0.01 6.59 16.60
N ALA A 48 1.13 6.38 15.95
CA ALA A 48 1.97 7.46 15.44
C ALA A 48 1.26 8.30 14.35
N VAL A 49 0.62 7.64 13.38
CA VAL A 49 -0.04 8.36 12.27
C VAL A 49 -1.35 9.01 12.72
N SER A 50 -2.09 8.38 13.64
CA SER A 50 -3.29 8.99 14.24
C SER A 50 -2.95 10.23 15.06
N GLY A 51 -1.80 10.25 15.76
CA GLY A 51 -1.31 11.44 16.46
C GLY A 51 -1.02 12.63 15.54
N ALA A 52 -0.79 12.36 14.24
CA ALA A 52 -0.60 13.36 13.20
C ALA A 52 -1.88 13.63 12.38
N GLY A 53 -3.04 13.13 12.82
CA GLY A 53 -4.32 13.34 12.12
C GLY A 53 -4.52 12.45 10.88
N VAL A 54 -3.70 11.42 10.69
CA VAL A 54 -3.81 10.47 9.58
C VAL A 54 -4.56 9.22 10.03
N GLU A 55 -5.65 8.88 9.35
CA GLU A 55 -6.40 7.64 9.58
C GLU A 55 -5.55 6.43 9.18
N TYR A 56 -5.45 5.43 10.06
CA TYR A 56 -4.77 4.17 9.75
C TYR A 56 -5.78 3.09 9.32
N LEU A 57 -5.60 2.55 8.13
CA LEU A 57 -6.42 1.47 7.58
C LEU A 57 -5.54 0.29 7.18
N HIS A 58 -5.79 -0.89 7.75
CA HIS A 58 -5.09 -2.13 7.35
C HIS A 58 -5.98 -2.94 6.41
N LEU A 59 -5.51 -3.16 5.17
CA LEU A 59 -6.19 -3.95 4.14
C LEU A 59 -5.36 -5.21 3.86
N ARG A 60 -5.58 -6.23 4.69
CA ARG A 60 -4.83 -7.49 4.61
C ARG A 60 -5.09 -8.21 3.28
N GLU A 61 -6.28 -8.04 2.74
CA GLU A 61 -6.78 -8.62 1.49
C GLU A 61 -5.92 -8.19 0.31
N LEU A 62 -5.29 -7.01 0.39
CA LEU A 62 -4.35 -6.49 -0.60
C LEU A 62 -2.91 -6.92 -0.31
N GLY A 63 -2.69 -7.92 0.56
CA GLY A 63 -1.36 -8.36 0.95
C GLY A 63 -0.70 -9.31 -0.04
N ASN A 64 0.56 -9.03 -0.41
CA ASN A 64 1.34 -9.96 -1.24
C ASN A 64 1.80 -11.22 -0.45
N PRO A 65 1.42 -12.44 -0.89
CA PRO A 65 1.86 -13.71 -0.28
C PRO A 65 3.37 -13.87 -0.25
N LYS A 66 3.88 -14.56 0.78
CA LYS A 66 5.33 -14.69 1.04
C LYS A 66 6.08 -15.32 -0.15
N ASP A 67 5.48 -16.30 -0.80
CA ASP A 67 6.05 -17.05 -1.92
C ASP A 67 6.19 -16.22 -3.21
N ASN A 68 5.43 -15.13 -3.35
CA ASN A 68 5.48 -14.26 -4.54
C ASN A 68 6.45 -13.07 -4.38
N ARG A 69 6.79 -12.70 -3.14
CA ARG A 69 7.65 -11.53 -2.85
C ARG A 69 9.02 -11.58 -3.55
N PRO A 70 9.74 -12.71 -3.63
CA PRO A 70 11.07 -12.73 -4.23
C PRO A 70 11.10 -12.26 -5.68
N GLY A 71 10.03 -12.48 -6.45
CA GLY A 71 9.99 -12.06 -7.85
C GLY A 71 10.03 -10.55 -8.05
N PHE A 72 9.53 -9.76 -7.08
CA PHE A 72 9.60 -8.29 -7.13
C PHE A 72 11.04 -7.74 -7.00
N ALA A 73 11.94 -8.51 -6.40
CA ALA A 73 13.36 -8.19 -6.30
C ALA A 73 14.21 -8.83 -7.43
N GLY A 74 13.59 -9.61 -8.32
CA GLY A 74 14.27 -10.32 -9.39
C GLY A 74 14.59 -9.45 -10.62
N ASP A 75 14.98 -10.13 -11.70
CA ASP A 75 15.09 -9.54 -13.03
C ASP A 75 13.71 -9.18 -13.62
N ASP A 76 13.68 -8.57 -14.79
CA ASP A 76 12.44 -8.08 -15.42
C ASP A 76 11.43 -9.21 -15.70
N VAL A 77 11.91 -10.42 -15.99
CA VAL A 77 11.07 -11.59 -16.23
C VAL A 77 10.42 -12.05 -14.92
N ALA A 78 11.18 -12.14 -13.85
CA ALA A 78 10.69 -12.48 -12.52
C ALA A 78 9.73 -11.42 -11.97
N LEU A 79 10.05 -10.13 -12.16
CA LEU A 79 9.21 -9.01 -11.76
C LEU A 79 7.87 -9.03 -12.50
N SER A 80 7.89 -9.21 -13.82
CA SER A 80 6.69 -9.30 -14.64
C SER A 80 5.79 -10.48 -14.20
N ARG A 81 6.38 -11.66 -13.97
CA ARG A 81 5.65 -12.82 -13.46
C ARG A 81 5.02 -12.58 -12.09
N ALA A 82 5.75 -11.94 -11.18
CA ALA A 82 5.27 -11.65 -9.83
C ALA A 82 4.14 -10.61 -9.82
N ARG A 83 4.21 -9.61 -10.72
CA ARG A 83 3.13 -8.64 -10.94
C ARG A 83 1.88 -9.31 -11.49
N GLY A 84 2.02 -10.14 -12.53
CA GLY A 84 0.88 -10.88 -13.12
C GLY A 84 0.19 -11.77 -12.09
N ARG A 85 0.95 -12.64 -11.40
CA ARG A 85 0.40 -13.50 -10.34
C ARG A 85 -0.28 -12.70 -9.23
N TYR A 86 0.26 -11.53 -8.87
CA TYR A 86 -0.34 -10.70 -7.84
C TYR A 86 -1.61 -9.99 -8.33
N ALA A 87 -1.66 -9.56 -9.59
CA ALA A 87 -2.88 -9.01 -10.20
C ALA A 87 -4.02 -10.04 -10.19
N ASP A 88 -3.75 -11.31 -10.53
CA ASP A 88 -4.74 -12.39 -10.47
C ASP A 88 -5.31 -12.59 -9.05
N LEU A 89 -4.49 -12.37 -8.01
CA LEU A 89 -4.94 -12.43 -6.61
C LEU A 89 -5.82 -11.25 -6.21
N LEU A 90 -5.71 -10.12 -6.90
CA LEU A 90 -6.49 -8.92 -6.64
C LEU A 90 -7.87 -8.95 -7.30
N ASP A 91 -8.05 -9.76 -8.35
CA ASP A 91 -9.26 -9.81 -9.18
C ASP A 91 -10.37 -10.73 -8.61
N VAL A 92 -10.22 -11.19 -7.36
CA VAL A 92 -11.15 -12.16 -6.77
C VAL A 92 -11.53 -11.83 -5.33
N GLY A 93 -12.82 -12.03 -5.03
CA GLY A 93 -13.36 -12.06 -3.67
C GLY A 93 -13.06 -10.80 -2.85
N ALA A 94 -12.49 -10.99 -1.66
CA ALA A 94 -12.29 -9.90 -0.72
C ALA A 94 -11.25 -8.86 -1.15
N ALA A 95 -10.33 -9.21 -2.06
CA ALA A 95 -9.33 -8.27 -2.56
C ALA A 95 -9.96 -7.23 -3.50
N ASP A 96 -10.86 -7.67 -4.38
CA ASP A 96 -11.62 -6.81 -5.28
C ASP A 96 -12.44 -5.77 -4.50
N SER A 97 -13.20 -6.20 -3.50
CA SER A 97 -13.95 -5.29 -2.62
C SER A 97 -13.05 -4.32 -1.84
N ALA A 98 -11.83 -4.74 -1.48
CA ALA A 98 -10.87 -3.86 -0.82
C ALA A 98 -10.29 -2.80 -1.77
N LEU A 99 -10.14 -3.12 -3.06
CA LEU A 99 -9.77 -2.15 -4.10
C LEU A 99 -10.88 -1.12 -4.34
N ASP A 100 -12.14 -1.57 -4.39
CA ASP A 100 -13.29 -0.65 -4.52
C ASP A 100 -13.37 0.31 -3.34
N ARG A 101 -13.19 -0.21 -2.12
CA ARG A 101 -13.13 0.62 -0.92
C ARG A 101 -12.00 1.66 -0.99
N LEU A 102 -10.83 1.28 -1.49
CA LEU A 102 -9.72 2.21 -1.70
C LEU A 102 -10.03 3.27 -2.76
N ALA A 103 -10.71 2.90 -3.85
CA ALA A 103 -11.12 3.82 -4.90
C ALA A 103 -12.09 4.88 -4.35
N VAL A 104 -13.14 4.45 -3.63
CA VAL A 104 -14.09 5.37 -2.97
C VAL A 104 -13.35 6.34 -2.04
N LEU A 105 -12.48 5.82 -1.16
CA LEU A 105 -11.69 6.64 -0.25
C LEU A 105 -10.80 7.66 -0.97
N ALA A 106 -10.24 7.27 -2.11
CA ALA A 106 -9.34 8.12 -2.88
C ALA A 106 -10.04 9.19 -3.72
N GLY A 107 -11.33 9.01 -4.01
CA GLY A 107 -12.17 10.05 -4.61
C GLY A 107 -12.48 11.19 -3.64
N GLU A 108 -12.50 10.91 -2.34
CA GLU A 108 -12.86 11.89 -1.31
C GLU A 108 -11.64 12.49 -0.60
N ARG A 109 -10.60 11.68 -0.39
CA ARG A 109 -9.48 12.00 0.51
C ARG A 109 -8.16 11.57 -0.10
N ARG A 110 -7.07 12.22 0.33
CA ARG A 110 -5.73 11.84 -0.10
C ARG A 110 -5.27 10.58 0.63
N VAL A 111 -5.33 9.45 -0.07
CA VAL A 111 -4.90 8.13 0.42
C VAL A 111 -3.45 7.85 0.02
N ALA A 112 -2.65 7.35 0.96
CA ALA A 112 -1.34 6.76 0.71
C ALA A 112 -1.39 5.22 0.85
N VAL A 113 -1.01 4.49 -0.19
CA VAL A 113 -0.87 3.03 -0.16
C VAL A 113 0.54 2.67 0.27
N MET A 114 0.66 1.91 1.35
CA MET A 114 1.91 1.71 2.06
C MET A 114 2.39 0.26 2.10
N CYS A 115 3.69 0.08 1.82
CA CYS A 115 4.45 -1.14 2.09
C CYS A 115 5.83 -0.79 2.67
N PHE A 116 6.70 -1.77 2.88
CA PHE A 116 8.08 -1.58 3.32
C PHE A 116 8.96 -0.93 2.24
N GLU A 117 9.12 -1.57 1.09
CA GLU A 117 10.11 -1.24 0.04
C GLU A 117 10.10 0.25 -0.35
N ALA A 118 11.25 0.91 -0.48
CA ALA A 118 11.30 2.32 -0.90
C ALA A 118 10.93 2.49 -2.37
N ASP A 119 11.41 1.59 -3.22
CA ASP A 119 11.11 1.54 -4.64
C ASP A 119 9.69 1.01 -4.89
N GLU A 120 8.84 1.85 -5.48
CA GLU A 120 7.46 1.47 -5.81
C GLU A 120 7.42 0.45 -6.95
N GLU A 121 8.22 0.61 -7.99
CA GLU A 121 8.18 -0.25 -9.18
C GLU A 121 8.60 -1.68 -8.84
N ARG A 122 9.42 -1.85 -7.80
CA ARG A 122 9.83 -3.15 -7.25
C ARG A 122 8.98 -3.59 -6.04
N CYS A 123 7.76 -3.08 -5.92
CA CYS A 123 6.85 -3.42 -4.84
C CYS A 123 5.46 -3.79 -5.37
N HIS A 124 4.77 -4.68 -4.67
CA HIS A 124 3.39 -5.06 -4.98
C HIS A 124 2.41 -3.87 -4.89
N ARG A 125 2.73 -2.84 -4.09
CA ARG A 125 1.89 -1.64 -4.01
C ARG A 125 1.72 -0.95 -5.36
N HIS A 126 2.67 -1.10 -6.29
CA HIS A 126 2.54 -0.58 -7.65
C HIS A 126 1.30 -1.17 -8.34
N VAL A 127 1.12 -2.49 -8.24
CA VAL A 127 -0.04 -3.17 -8.84
C VAL A 127 -1.35 -2.72 -8.16
N VAL A 128 -1.34 -2.51 -6.84
CA VAL A 128 -2.51 -1.95 -6.12
C VAL A 128 -2.85 -0.56 -6.62
N LEU A 129 -1.86 0.32 -6.77
CA LEU A 129 -2.05 1.69 -7.23
C LEU A 129 -2.65 1.72 -8.64
N GLU A 130 -2.12 0.91 -9.56
CA GLU A 130 -2.65 0.79 -10.93
C GLU A 130 -4.10 0.27 -10.92
N ALA A 131 -4.39 -0.75 -10.11
CA ALA A 131 -5.74 -1.32 -10.01
C ALA A 131 -6.77 -0.33 -9.45
N VAL A 132 -6.37 0.55 -8.52
CA VAL A 132 -7.25 1.60 -8.00
C VAL A 132 -7.40 2.76 -8.99
N ARG A 133 -6.33 3.17 -9.68
CA ARG A 133 -6.41 4.20 -10.74
C ARG A 133 -7.40 3.80 -11.83
N ALA A 134 -7.32 2.55 -12.31
CA ALA A 134 -8.26 2.02 -13.30
C ALA A 134 -9.73 2.09 -12.84
N ARG A 135 -10.01 1.89 -11.54
CA ARG A 135 -11.37 2.03 -10.97
C ARG A 135 -11.82 3.48 -10.88
N LEU A 136 -10.93 4.41 -10.53
CA LEU A 136 -11.26 5.85 -10.48
C LEU A 136 -11.61 6.41 -11.87
N ASP A 137 -10.91 5.93 -12.90
CA ASP A 137 -11.16 6.33 -14.29
C ASP A 137 -12.53 5.83 -14.79
N GLN A 138 -13.02 4.70 -14.27
CA GLN A 138 -14.34 4.14 -14.61
C GLN A 138 -15.52 4.88 -13.96
N VAL A 139 -15.30 5.54 -12.81
CA VAL A 139 -16.34 6.28 -12.07
C VAL A 139 -16.50 7.72 -12.58
N SER A 140 -15.57 8.20 -13.42
CA SER A 140 -15.56 9.57 -13.95
C SER A 140 -16.35 9.76 -15.24
N VAL A 141 -17.27 8.83 -15.57
CA VAL A 141 -18.16 8.86 -16.76
C VAL A 141 -19.60 9.03 -16.35
#